data_AF-A0A8T3SUA4-F1
#
_entry.id   AF-A0A8T3SUA4-F1
#
_cell.length_a   1.000
_cell.length_b   1.000
_cell.length_c   1.000
_cell.angle_alpha   90.00
_cell.angle_beta   90.00
_cell.angle_gamma   90.00
#
_symmetry.space_group_name_H-M   'P 1'
#
loop_
_entity.id
_entity.type
_entity.pdbx_description
1 polymer ?
#
loop_
_entity_poly.entity_id
_entity_poly.type
_entity_poly.pdbx_seq_one_letter_code
_entity_poly.pdbx_strand_id
1 'polypeptide(L)'
;MTQYWVMKTEPDEFGIDDLRRVEVESWDGVRNYQARNMMRDEMHKGDLAFLYHSACREIGIAGIMTIAREAYADPTALDPASDHFDPKSDPDNPRWLMVDVRYKRRLKRVIGLAELKRHPQLKDMPLLRKGNRLSVSPVTREQWDFILSLECSSASCVRMTPSGVEKNVTARLVILINSIILKREPVTI
;
A
#
# COMPACT_ATOMS: atom_id res chain seq x y z
N MET A 1 19.31 8.61 7.16
CA MET A 1 18.71 8.26 5.86
C MET A 1 17.21 8.19 6.07
N THR A 2 16.38 8.52 5.08
CA THR A 2 14.92 8.41 5.18
C THR A 2 14.50 6.95 5.30
N GLN A 3 13.70 6.63 6.32
CA GLN A 3 13.10 5.31 6.50
C GLN A 3 11.74 5.24 5.80
N TYR A 4 11.32 4.00 5.50
CA TYR A 4 10.07 3.73 4.80
C TYR A 4 9.17 2.83 5.62
N TRP A 5 7.88 3.11 5.56
CA TRP A 5 6.88 2.49 6.41
C TRP A 5 5.66 2.07 5.61
N VAL A 6 4.86 1.19 6.18
CA VAL A 6 3.47 0.98 5.80
C VAL A 6 2.60 1.11 7.03
N MET A 7 1.53 1.88 6.92
CA MET A 7 0.58 2.14 8.01
C MET A 7 -0.83 1.86 7.49
N LYS A 8 -1.54 0.99 8.20
CA LYS A 8 -2.86 0.48 7.82
C LYS A 8 -3.96 1.33 8.43
N THR A 9 -4.99 1.60 7.63
CA THR A 9 -6.21 2.27 8.05
C THR A 9 -7.40 1.67 7.30
N GLU A 10 -8.59 1.73 7.88
CA GLU A 10 -9.83 1.38 7.22
C GLU A 10 -10.35 2.64 6.50
N PRO A 11 -10.48 2.62 5.17
CA PRO A 11 -10.81 3.82 4.41
C PRO A 11 -12.23 4.36 4.67
N ASP A 12 -13.11 3.56 5.27
CA ASP A 12 -14.44 4.00 5.67
C ASP A 12 -14.38 4.86 6.96
N GLU A 13 -13.32 4.74 7.76
CA GLU A 13 -13.05 5.59 8.93
C GLU A 13 -12.14 6.77 8.54
N PHE A 14 -10.97 6.47 7.96
CA PHE A 14 -10.00 7.47 7.55
C PHE A 14 -9.11 6.99 6.41
N GLY A 15 -9.38 7.42 5.17
CA GLY A 15 -8.64 7.08 3.97
C GLY A 15 -7.63 8.13 3.51
N ILE A 16 -7.02 7.88 2.34
CA ILE A 16 -6.04 8.80 1.72
C ILE A 16 -6.69 10.11 1.27
N ASP A 17 -7.95 10.04 0.85
CA ASP A 17 -8.69 11.23 0.40
C ASP A 17 -9.11 12.09 1.60
N ASP A 18 -9.35 11.51 2.77
CA ASP A 18 -9.57 12.24 4.03
C ASP A 18 -8.28 12.95 4.47
N LEU A 19 -7.16 12.23 4.48
CA LEU A 19 -5.84 12.81 4.77
C LEU A 19 -5.49 13.94 3.79
N ARG A 20 -5.88 13.82 2.50
CA ARG A 20 -5.73 14.90 1.52
C ARG A 20 -6.54 16.15 1.89
N ARG A 21 -7.72 16.00 2.51
CA ARG A 21 -8.54 17.16 2.91
C ARG A 21 -7.98 17.86 4.15
N VAL A 22 -7.52 17.09 5.14
CA VAL A 22 -7.02 17.65 6.41
C VAL A 22 -5.53 18.01 6.37
N GLU A 23 -4.81 17.53 5.36
CA GLU A 23 -3.37 17.71 5.11
C GLU A 23 -2.43 17.10 6.17
N VAL A 24 -2.74 17.24 7.46
CA VAL A 24 -2.01 16.63 8.58
C VAL A 24 -3.02 16.03 9.56
N GLU A 25 -2.74 14.82 10.03
CA GLU A 25 -3.59 14.13 11.01
C GLU A 25 -2.75 13.34 12.03
N SER A 26 -3.29 13.19 13.24
CA SER A 26 -2.73 12.31 14.28
C SER A 26 -3.01 10.86 13.93
N TRP A 27 -1.99 10.00 13.93
CA TRP A 27 -2.14 8.56 13.70
C TRP A 27 -2.33 7.81 15.03
N ASP A 28 -3.49 8.00 15.63
CA ASP A 28 -3.86 7.42 16.92
C ASP A 28 -4.25 5.93 16.84
N GLY A 29 -4.78 5.38 17.95
CA GLY A 29 -5.43 4.06 17.96
C GLY A 29 -4.49 2.86 17.86
N VAL A 30 -3.18 3.06 17.80
CA VAL A 30 -2.22 1.94 17.79
C VAL A 30 -2.18 1.29 19.17
N ARG A 31 -2.74 0.07 19.27
CA ARG A 31 -2.79 -0.73 20.51
C ARG A 31 -1.94 -2.02 20.47
N ASN A 32 -0.92 -2.04 19.61
CA ASN A 32 0.05 -3.11 19.53
C ASN A 32 1.42 -2.63 20.02
N TYR A 33 1.99 -3.31 21.03
CA TYR A 33 3.27 -2.92 21.64
C TYR A 33 4.43 -2.86 20.65
N GLN A 34 4.51 -3.80 19.71
CA GLN A 34 5.57 -3.81 18.70
C GLN A 34 5.41 -2.65 17.71
N ALA A 35 4.19 -2.40 17.22
CA ALA A 35 3.89 -1.25 16.37
C ALA A 35 4.22 0.07 17.07
N ARG A 36 3.78 0.24 18.31
CA ARG A 36 4.09 1.40 19.14
C ARG A 36 5.59 1.61 19.31
N ASN A 37 6.34 0.55 19.62
CA ASN A 37 7.79 0.65 19.82
C ASN A 37 8.49 1.08 18.54
N MET A 38 8.12 0.52 17.37
CA MET A 38 8.67 0.96 16.09
C MET A 38 8.40 2.44 15.82
N MET A 39 7.18 2.94 16.10
CA MET A 39 6.87 4.37 15.96
C MET A 39 7.71 5.24 16.92
N ARG A 40 7.96 4.78 18.14
CA ARG A 40 8.73 5.53 19.14
C ARG A 40 10.22 5.56 18.86
N ASP A 41 10.78 4.40 18.51
CA ASP A 41 12.21 4.17 18.52
C ASP A 41 12.86 4.38 17.15
N GLU A 42 12.09 4.25 16.07
CA GLU A 42 12.62 4.17 14.70
C GLU A 42 12.01 5.17 13.71
N MET A 43 10.79 5.68 13.96
CA MET A 43 10.17 6.68 13.07
C MET A 43 10.67 8.09 13.38
N HIS A 44 11.13 8.78 12.33
CA HIS A 44 11.60 10.15 12.41
C HIS A 44 10.79 11.09 11.50
N LYS A 45 10.73 12.36 11.90
CA LYS A 45 10.13 13.39 11.06
C LYS A 45 10.80 13.43 9.68
N GLY A 46 9.99 13.37 8.62
CA GLY A 46 10.45 13.34 7.24
C GLY A 46 10.52 11.93 6.61
N ASP A 47 10.36 10.87 7.42
CA ASP A 47 10.19 9.51 6.91
C ASP A 47 8.92 9.38 6.04
N LEU A 48 8.93 8.40 5.15
CA LEU A 48 7.81 8.19 4.22
C LEU A 48 7.03 6.92 4.59
N ALA A 49 5.72 6.98 4.47
CA ALA A 49 4.86 5.84 4.72
C ALA A 49 3.88 5.62 3.56
N PHE A 50 3.67 4.36 3.23
CA PHE A 50 2.52 3.94 2.45
C PHE A 50 1.28 3.94 3.35
N LEU A 51 0.23 4.63 2.91
CA LEU A 51 -1.09 4.49 3.49
C LEU A 51 -1.77 3.29 2.84
N TYR A 52 -2.01 2.25 3.64
CA TYR A 52 -2.58 0.98 3.22
C TYR A 52 -4.04 0.89 3.66
N HIS A 53 -4.95 0.70 2.71
CA HIS A 53 -6.36 0.44 2.97
C HIS A 53 -6.56 -1.03 3.36
N SER A 54 -7.02 -1.27 4.59
CA SER A 54 -7.45 -2.57 5.10
C SER A 54 -8.98 -2.69 5.16
N ALA A 55 -9.47 -3.90 5.40
CA ALA A 55 -10.87 -4.23 5.72
C ALA A 55 -11.95 -3.67 4.76
N CYS A 56 -11.59 -3.31 3.53
CA CYS A 56 -12.49 -2.70 2.55
C CYS A 56 -12.56 -3.49 1.25
N ARG A 57 -13.31 -2.98 0.26
CA ARG A 57 -13.44 -3.59 -1.07
C ARG A 57 -12.14 -3.53 -1.88
N GLU A 58 -11.40 -2.43 -1.80
CA GLU A 58 -10.16 -2.19 -2.56
C GLU A 58 -8.93 -2.22 -1.63
N ILE A 59 -8.60 -3.41 -1.12
CA ILE A 59 -7.47 -3.60 -0.20
C ILE A 59 -6.13 -3.42 -0.91
N GLY A 60 -5.31 -2.47 -0.43
CA GLY A 60 -3.99 -2.24 -1.00
C GLY A 60 -3.37 -0.90 -0.60
N ILE A 61 -2.27 -0.56 -1.27
CA ILE A 61 -1.58 0.72 -1.06
C ILE A 61 -2.26 1.80 -1.88
N ALA A 62 -2.81 2.81 -1.23
CA ALA A 62 -3.60 3.86 -1.86
C ALA A 62 -2.85 5.18 -2.05
N GLY A 63 -1.82 5.43 -1.24
CA GLY A 63 -1.08 6.70 -1.28
C GLY A 63 0.20 6.68 -0.47
N ILE A 64 0.83 7.85 -0.46
CA ILE A 64 2.04 8.15 0.29
C ILE A 64 1.75 9.31 1.23
N MET A 65 2.28 9.20 2.43
CA MET A 65 2.34 10.24 3.44
C MET A 65 3.76 10.38 4.00
N THR A 66 3.99 11.44 4.75
CA THR A 66 5.26 11.73 5.43
C THR A 66 5.01 11.82 6.93
N ILE A 67 5.93 11.33 7.76
CA ILE A 67 5.89 11.56 9.21
C ILE A 67 6.13 13.05 9.50
N ALA A 68 5.13 13.73 10.04
CA ALA A 68 5.15 15.16 10.32
C ALA A 68 5.64 15.50 11.74
N ARG A 69 5.41 14.59 12.69
CA ARG A 69 5.84 14.67 14.09
C ARG A 69 6.20 13.28 14.62
N GLU A 70 7.29 13.20 15.37
CA GLU A 70 7.72 11.98 16.05
C GLU A 70 6.76 11.59 17.19
N ALA A 71 6.93 10.38 17.74
CA ALA A 71 5.97 9.80 18.67
C ALA A 71 5.72 10.66 19.92
N TYR A 72 4.46 10.77 20.30
CA TYR A 72 4.00 11.44 21.52
C TYR A 72 2.77 10.74 22.10
N ALA A 73 2.35 11.13 23.31
CA ALA A 73 1.23 10.52 24.01
C ALA A 73 -0.05 10.51 23.15
N ASP A 74 -0.71 9.35 23.08
CA ASP A 74 -2.01 9.22 22.44
C ASP A 74 -3.12 9.54 23.46
N PRO A 75 -3.80 10.70 23.35
CA PRO A 75 -4.84 11.11 24.30
C PRO A 75 -6.10 10.23 24.20
N THR A 76 -6.32 9.54 23.07
CA THR A 76 -7.48 8.65 22.88
C THR A 76 -7.45 7.46 23.84
N ALA A 77 -6.28 7.14 24.40
CA ALA A 77 -6.14 6.11 25.44
C ALA A 77 -6.70 6.54 26.80
N LEU A 78 -6.86 7.83 27.04
CA LEU A 78 -7.32 8.39 28.32
C LEU A 78 -8.80 8.81 28.30
N ASP A 79 -9.43 8.86 27.12
CA ASP A 79 -10.82 9.27 26.94
C ASP A 79 -11.77 8.07 27.01
N PRO A 80 -12.67 7.96 28.02
CA PRO A 80 -13.63 6.87 28.11
C PRO A 80 -14.67 6.80 26.98
N ALA A 81 -14.83 7.88 26.20
CA ALA A 81 -15.72 7.92 25.04
C ALA A 81 -15.05 7.44 23.74
N SER A 82 -13.72 7.25 23.75
CA SER A 82 -12.95 6.77 22.62
C SER A 82 -13.05 5.25 22.47
N ASP A 83 -13.14 4.77 21.22
CA ASP A 83 -13.04 3.34 20.88
C ASP A 83 -11.68 2.72 21.26
N HIS A 84 -10.70 3.56 21.58
CA HIS A 84 -9.33 3.16 21.91
C HIS A 84 -8.95 3.46 23.36
N PHE A 85 -9.93 3.69 24.23
CA PHE A 85 -9.74 3.86 25.67
C PHE A 85 -8.97 2.68 26.29
N ASP A 86 -7.97 2.97 27.12
CA ASP A 86 -7.28 1.98 27.94
C ASP A 86 -7.32 2.45 29.41
N PRO A 87 -8.16 1.84 30.27
CA PRO A 87 -8.31 2.26 31.67
C PRO A 87 -7.04 2.08 32.50
N LYS A 88 -6.01 1.42 31.96
CA LYS A 88 -4.71 1.24 32.61
C LYS A 88 -3.63 2.16 32.01
N SER A 89 -3.98 3.05 31.08
CA SER A 89 -3.05 4.07 30.59
C SER A 89 -2.93 5.19 31.62
N ASP A 90 -1.70 5.64 31.84
CA ASP A 90 -1.35 6.66 32.83
C ASP A 90 -1.05 7.98 32.10
N PRO A 91 -1.64 9.13 32.48
CA PRO A 91 -1.31 10.43 31.89
C PRO A 91 0.17 10.83 32.04
N ASP A 92 0.81 10.48 33.15
CA ASP A 92 2.21 10.82 33.44
C ASP A 92 3.19 9.83 32.80
N ASN A 93 2.71 8.63 32.46
CA ASN A 93 3.48 7.59 31.78
C ASN A 93 2.62 6.92 30.67
N PRO A 94 2.39 7.61 29.54
CA PRO A 94 1.46 7.18 28.52
C PRO A 94 1.88 5.84 27.91
N ARG A 95 1.00 4.84 28.01
CA ARG A 95 1.26 3.52 27.45
C ARG A 95 1.26 3.54 25.94
N TRP A 96 0.37 4.33 25.34
CA TRP A 96 0.12 4.39 23.91
C TRP A 96 0.64 5.70 23.35
N LEU A 97 1.22 5.59 22.16
CA LEU A 97 1.86 6.69 21.47
C LEU A 97 1.31 6.76 20.06
N MET A 98 1.26 7.97 19.53
CA MET A 98 0.88 8.28 18.16
C MET A 98 1.92 9.20 17.52
N VAL A 99 1.87 9.32 16.19
CA VAL A 99 2.68 10.24 15.39
C VAL A 99 1.76 11.15 14.60
N ASP A 100 2.24 12.28 14.09
CA ASP A 100 1.49 13.03 13.08
C ASP A 100 1.94 12.59 11.69
N VAL A 101 1.01 12.42 10.77
CA VAL A 101 1.28 12.15 9.35
C VAL A 101 0.80 13.30 8.49
N ARG A 102 1.50 13.57 7.39
CA ARG A 102 1.13 14.57 6.40
C ARG A 102 0.87 13.93 5.05
N TYR A 103 -0.22 14.34 4.40
CA TYR A 103 -0.49 13.97 3.01
C TYR A 103 0.72 14.31 2.12
N LYS A 104 1.15 13.36 1.28
CA LYS A 104 2.17 13.64 0.26
C LYS A 104 1.57 13.53 -1.13
N ARG A 105 0.97 12.38 -1.45
CA ARG A 105 0.23 12.17 -2.70
C ARG A 105 -0.60 10.90 -2.66
N ARG A 106 -1.70 10.88 -3.40
CA ARG A 106 -2.37 9.65 -3.84
C ARG A 106 -1.52 8.91 -4.88
N LEU A 107 -1.61 7.57 -4.92
CA LEU A 107 -1.08 6.80 -6.05
C LEU A 107 -2.01 6.91 -7.27
N LYS A 108 -1.47 6.70 -8.48
CA LYS A 108 -2.26 6.67 -9.73
C LYS A 108 -3.35 5.61 -9.74
N ARG A 109 -3.14 4.53 -8.98
CA ARG A 109 -4.08 3.44 -8.73
C ARG A 109 -3.75 2.80 -7.39
N VAL A 110 -4.71 2.10 -6.80
CA VAL A 110 -4.43 1.24 -5.65
C VAL A 110 -3.58 0.05 -6.12
N ILE A 111 -2.47 -0.21 -5.44
CA ILE A 111 -1.67 -1.41 -5.66
C ILE A 111 -2.20 -2.49 -4.71
N GLY A 112 -3.00 -3.40 -5.27
CA GLY A 112 -3.81 -4.33 -4.49
C GLY A 112 -3.00 -5.40 -3.76
N LEU A 113 -3.51 -5.89 -2.63
CA LEU A 113 -2.86 -6.95 -1.84
C LEU A 113 -2.55 -8.21 -2.68
N ALA A 114 -3.48 -8.62 -3.55
CA ALA A 114 -3.29 -9.77 -4.42
C ALA A 114 -2.13 -9.56 -5.40
N GLU A 115 -1.93 -8.33 -5.89
CA GLU A 115 -0.81 -7.97 -6.74
C GLU A 115 0.50 -8.01 -5.97
N LEU A 116 0.55 -7.36 -4.80
CA LEU A 116 1.74 -7.34 -3.93
C LEU A 116 2.23 -8.77 -3.63
N LYS A 117 1.32 -9.69 -3.32
CA LYS A 117 1.64 -11.10 -3.02
C LYS A 117 2.21 -11.90 -4.20
N ARG A 118 2.03 -11.45 -5.45
CA ARG A 118 2.55 -12.15 -6.64
C ARG A 118 4.03 -11.87 -6.89
N HIS A 119 4.62 -10.89 -6.21
CA HIS A 119 5.98 -10.44 -6.49
C HIS A 119 6.99 -11.01 -5.48
N PRO A 120 7.96 -11.85 -5.92
CA PRO A 120 9.00 -12.40 -5.05
C PRO A 120 9.86 -11.33 -4.35
N GLN A 121 9.99 -10.15 -4.95
CA GLN A 121 10.69 -8.99 -4.38
C GLN A 121 10.10 -8.55 -3.03
N LEU A 122 8.82 -8.86 -2.78
CA LEU A 122 8.11 -8.48 -1.57
C LEU A 122 7.92 -9.65 -0.60
N LYS A 123 8.49 -10.83 -0.87
CA LYS A 123 8.28 -12.05 -0.06
C LYS A 123 8.60 -11.86 1.43
N ASP A 124 9.61 -11.04 1.72
CA ASP A 124 10.09 -10.79 3.07
C ASP A 124 9.45 -9.54 3.71
N MET A 125 8.58 -8.82 2.99
CA MET A 125 7.89 -7.64 3.50
C MET A 125 6.95 -8.05 4.65
N PRO A 126 7.08 -7.46 5.86
CA PRO A 126 6.26 -7.85 7.01
C PRO A 126 4.77 -7.84 6.70
N LEU A 127 4.28 -6.84 5.96
CA LEU A 127 2.89 -6.70 5.52
C LEU A 127 2.30 -7.98 4.90
N LEU A 128 3.10 -8.76 4.16
CA LEU A 128 2.66 -9.91 3.38
C LEU A 128 2.86 -11.24 4.09
N ARG A 129 3.58 -11.26 5.23
CA ARG A 129 3.86 -12.49 5.98
C ARG A 129 2.57 -13.05 6.57
N LYS A 130 2.37 -14.37 6.43
CA LYS A 130 1.23 -15.07 7.01
C LYS A 130 1.22 -14.88 8.53
N GLY A 131 0.07 -14.51 9.08
CA GLY A 131 -0.09 -14.31 10.52
C GLY A 131 0.36 -12.93 11.04
N ASN A 132 0.98 -12.08 10.21
CA ASN A 132 1.29 -10.73 10.66
C ASN A 132 0.00 -9.95 10.98
N ARG A 133 -0.02 -9.29 12.13
CA ARG A 133 -1.13 -8.46 12.64
C ARG A 133 -0.69 -7.02 12.94
N LEU A 134 0.53 -6.64 12.57
CA LEU A 134 1.02 -5.29 12.75
C LEU A 134 0.27 -4.31 11.84
N SER A 135 -0.21 -3.21 12.42
CA SER A 135 -0.81 -2.06 11.71
C SER A 135 0.25 -1.10 11.15
N VAL A 136 1.42 -1.06 11.79
CA VAL A 136 2.60 -0.30 11.36
C VAL A 136 3.74 -1.28 11.14
N SER A 137 4.48 -1.15 10.04
CA SER A 137 5.64 -2.01 9.77
C SER A 137 6.67 -1.32 8.89
N PRO A 138 7.97 -1.64 9.05
CA PRO A 138 9.02 -1.11 8.20
C PRO A 138 8.93 -1.68 6.78
N VAL A 139 9.41 -0.89 5.83
CA VAL A 139 9.55 -1.22 4.42
C VAL A 139 10.99 -0.93 4.04
N THR A 140 11.67 -1.86 3.37
CA THR A 140 13.03 -1.59 2.90
C THR A 140 13.01 -0.63 1.71
N ARG A 141 14.13 0.03 1.43
CA ARG A 141 14.24 0.92 0.26
C ARG A 141 13.91 0.20 -1.05
N GLU A 142 14.37 -1.04 -1.18
CA GLU A 142 14.16 -1.88 -2.37
C GLU A 142 12.68 -2.24 -2.53
N GLN A 143 12.00 -2.57 -1.43
CA GLN A 143 10.56 -2.85 -1.42
C GLN A 143 9.76 -1.60 -1.78
N TRP A 144 10.15 -0.44 -1.22
CA TRP A 144 9.53 0.85 -1.51
C TRP A 144 9.61 1.19 -2.99
N ASP A 145 10.83 1.21 -3.55
CA ASP A 145 11.07 1.56 -4.94
C ASP A 145 10.37 0.56 -5.89
N PHE A 146 10.38 -0.72 -5.54
CA PHE A 146 9.68 -1.75 -6.31
C PHE A 146 8.17 -1.52 -6.33
N ILE A 147 7.54 -1.26 -5.18
CA ILE A 147 6.09 -0.96 -5.11
C ILE A 147 5.76 0.26 -5.98
N LEU A 148 6.56 1.33 -5.91
CA LEU A 148 6.36 2.50 -6.76
C LEU A 148 6.49 2.20 -8.25
N SER A 149 7.36 1.25 -8.64
CA SER A 149 7.47 0.83 -10.04
C SER A 149 6.18 0.16 -10.58
N LEU A 150 5.38 -0.46 -9.70
CA LEU A 150 4.11 -1.08 -10.09
C LEU A 150 3.03 -0.03 -10.44
N GLU A 151 3.15 1.18 -9.91
CA GLU A 151 2.20 2.28 -10.12
C GLU A 151 2.01 2.64 -11.61
N CYS A 152 3.08 2.49 -12.41
CA CYS A 152 3.06 2.80 -13.85
C CYS A 152 2.68 1.62 -14.75
N SER A 153 2.39 0.43 -14.20
CA SER A 153 2.00 -0.74 -14.99
C SER A 153 0.52 -0.68 -15.39
N SER A 154 0.17 0.28 -16.24
CA SER A 154 -0.93 0.12 -17.20
C SER A 154 -0.30 -0.14 -18.58
N ALA A 155 -0.96 -0.97 -19.39
CA ALA A 155 -0.48 -1.48 -20.68
C ALA A 155 -0.28 -0.43 -21.80
N SER A 156 0.05 0.83 -21.47
CA SER A 156 0.33 1.91 -22.42
C SER A 156 1.75 2.49 -22.33
N CYS A 157 2.60 2.01 -21.42
CA CYS A 157 3.99 2.45 -21.39
C CYS A 157 4.81 1.68 -22.43
N VAL A 158 4.80 2.18 -23.68
CA VAL A 158 5.81 1.84 -24.67
C VAL A 158 7.16 2.17 -24.05
N ARG A 159 7.99 1.15 -23.81
CA ARG A 159 9.38 1.35 -23.42
C ARG A 159 10.08 2.04 -24.60
N MET A 160 10.34 3.33 -24.48
CA MET A 160 11.36 3.98 -25.32
C MET A 160 12.71 3.36 -24.93
N THR A 161 13.22 2.48 -25.78
CA THR A 161 14.61 2.04 -25.72
C THR A 161 15.50 3.13 -26.31
N PRO A 162 16.64 3.48 -25.70
CA PRO A 162 17.61 4.39 -26.29
C PRO A 162 18.45 3.62 -27.31
N SER A 163 17.89 3.39 -28.50
CA SER A 163 18.67 3.14 -29.71
C SER A 163 17.74 3.25 -30.92
N GLY A 164 17.79 4.40 -31.57
CA GLY A 164 17.15 4.58 -32.86
C GLY A 164 17.91 3.78 -33.91
N VAL A 165 17.28 2.71 -34.43
CA VAL A 165 17.39 2.31 -35.83
C VAL A 165 16.03 1.75 -36.25
N GLU A 166 15.19 2.60 -36.83
CA GLU A 166 14.04 2.18 -37.63
C GLU A 166 14.53 1.50 -38.91
N LYS A 167 13.99 0.32 -39.20
CA LYS A 167 13.84 -0.16 -40.58
C LYS A 167 12.38 -0.55 -40.79
N ASN A 168 11.63 0.39 -41.36
CA ASN A 168 10.36 0.10 -42.03
C ASN A 168 10.61 -0.85 -43.20
N VAL A 169 9.90 -1.98 -43.23
CA VAL A 169 9.58 -2.66 -44.48
C VAL A 169 8.06 -2.86 -44.53
N THR A 170 7.49 -2.29 -45.57
CA THR A 170 6.09 -2.07 -45.84
C THR A 170 5.39 -3.33 -46.39
N ALA A 171 4.23 -3.65 -45.82
CA ALA A 171 2.99 -4.24 -46.38
C ALA A 171 3.00 -5.34 -47.49
N ARG A 172 2.21 -6.41 -47.25
CA ARG A 172 1.03 -6.85 -48.05
C ARG A 172 0.48 -8.17 -47.45
N LEU A 173 -0.75 -8.22 -46.94
CA LEU A 173 -2.07 -8.33 -47.61
C LEU A 173 -2.52 -9.80 -47.83
N VAL A 174 -3.78 -10.06 -47.47
CA VAL A 174 -4.71 -11.12 -47.96
C VAL A 174 -4.83 -12.45 -47.18
N ILE A 175 -5.93 -12.55 -46.41
CA ILE A 175 -6.97 -13.60 -46.40
C ILE A 175 -6.51 -15.08 -46.52
N LEU A 176 -6.80 -15.89 -45.49
CA LEU A 176 -7.48 -17.17 -45.70
C LEU A 176 -8.35 -17.58 -44.50
N ILE A 177 -9.57 -17.98 -44.87
CA ILE A 177 -10.74 -18.36 -44.08
C ILE A 177 -10.75 -19.89 -43.86
N ASN A 178 -11.29 -20.31 -42.71
CA ASN A 178 -11.89 -21.61 -42.34
C ASN A 178 -11.15 -22.93 -42.59
N SER A 179 -10.94 -23.71 -41.50
CA SER A 179 -11.47 -25.08 -41.42
C SER A 179 -11.42 -25.65 -39.98
N ILE A 180 -12.45 -25.43 -39.17
CA ILE A 180 -12.83 -26.31 -38.04
C ILE A 180 -14.36 -26.30 -37.94
N ILE A 181 -15.05 -27.28 -38.53
CA ILE A 181 -16.36 -27.75 -38.05
C ILE A 181 -16.42 -29.28 -38.15
N LEU A 182 -16.61 -29.87 -36.97
CA LEU A 182 -16.92 -31.25 -36.65
C LEU A 182 -18.02 -31.84 -37.55
N LYS A 183 -17.79 -33.03 -38.13
CA LYS A 183 -18.87 -33.93 -38.53
C LYS A 183 -18.79 -35.21 -37.72
N ARG A 184 -19.82 -35.39 -36.89
CA ARG A 184 -20.18 -36.62 -36.20
C ARG A 184 -20.70 -37.67 -37.21
N GLU A 185 -20.63 -38.90 -36.73
CA GLU A 185 -20.87 -40.23 -37.31
C GLU A 185 -22.15 -40.43 -38.15
N PRO A 186 -22.20 -41.47 -39.01
CA PRO A 186 -23.43 -42.02 -39.56
C PRO A 186 -24.02 -43.13 -38.66
N VAL A 187 -25.35 -43.12 -38.53
CA VAL A 187 -26.18 -44.22 -37.99
C VAL A 187 -26.47 -45.23 -39.11
N THR A 188 -26.39 -46.52 -38.78
CA THR A 188 -26.67 -47.64 -39.69
C THR A 188 -28.10 -48.18 -39.51
N ILE A 189 -28.64 -48.63 -40.65
CA ILE A 189 -29.86 -49.41 -40.96
C ILE A 189 -31.15 -48.59 -41.12
#